data_AF-A0A2D8AUW7-F1
#
_entry.id   AF-A0A2D8AUW7-F1
#
_cell.length_a   1.000
_cell.length_b   1.000
_cell.length_c   1.000
_cell.angle_alpha   90.00
_cell.angle_beta   90.00
_cell.angle_gamma   90.00
#
_symmetry.space_group_name_H-M   'P 1'
#
loop_
_entity.id
_entity.type
_entity.pdbx_description
1 polymer ?
#
loop_
_entity_poly.entity_id
_entity_poly.type
_entity_poly.pdbx_seq_one_letter_code
_entity_poly.pdbx_strand_id
1 'polypeptide(L)'
;MSKRRDELRKKVERGQARARGETVPGLSPNPASNLIMANAIVRTGSILFRRAVEKRMLKGRYGEDTAQSIVENQGMGTTLAGMALSRIAARSSTGAVVVGTGMLAKTLYDRRQSKKAQAKGDAELLEKAAED
;
A
#
# COMPACT_ATOMS: atom_id res chain seq x y z
N MET A 1 -31.85 1.07 -3.82
CA MET A 1 -30.83 2.08 -4.19
C MET A 1 -31.07 3.35 -3.39
N SER A 2 -30.03 4.11 -3.02
CA SER A 2 -30.16 5.30 -2.16
C SER A 2 -30.77 6.48 -2.93
N LYS A 3 -31.79 7.15 -2.34
CA LYS A 3 -32.46 8.35 -2.90
C LYS A 3 -31.49 9.40 -3.45
N ARG A 4 -30.32 9.55 -2.81
CA ARG A 4 -29.26 10.49 -3.22
C ARG A 4 -28.64 10.15 -4.58
N ARG A 5 -28.55 8.88 -4.95
CA ARG A 5 -28.02 8.46 -6.26
C ARG A 5 -28.98 8.80 -7.39
N ASP A 6 -30.28 8.63 -7.15
CA ASP A 6 -31.31 8.90 -8.15
C ASP A 6 -31.46 10.41 -8.38
N GLU A 7 -31.34 11.22 -7.33
CA GLU A 7 -31.26 12.68 -7.46
C GLU A 7 -30.06 13.16 -8.28
N LEU A 8 -28.88 12.56 -8.09
CA LEU A 8 -27.68 12.90 -8.85
C LEU A 8 -27.83 12.51 -10.32
N ARG A 9 -28.37 11.32 -10.62
CA ARG A 9 -28.68 10.89 -12.00
C ARG A 9 -29.63 11.85 -12.69
N LYS A 10 -30.72 12.21 -12.02
CA LYS A 10 -31.71 13.16 -12.54
C LYS A 10 -31.12 14.56 -12.81
N LYS A 11 -30.15 15.01 -11.99
CA LYS A 11 -29.42 16.28 -12.23
C LYS A 11 -28.51 16.22 -13.46
N VAL A 12 -27.87 15.07 -13.70
CA VAL A 12 -27.06 14.83 -14.90
C VAL A 12 -27.94 14.81 -16.15
N GLU A 13 -29.05 14.05 -16.13
CA GLU A 13 -30.01 13.96 -17.24
C GLU A 13 -30.62 15.32 -17.60
N ARG A 14 -30.86 16.18 -16.59
CA ARG A 14 -31.38 17.54 -16.79
C ARG A 14 -30.33 18.55 -17.29
N GLY A 15 -29.08 18.15 -17.52
CA GLY A 15 -27.99 19.06 -17.91
C GLY A 15 -27.58 20.06 -16.83
N GLN A 16 -28.05 19.87 -15.58
CA GLN A 16 -27.78 20.75 -14.43
C GLN A 16 -26.56 20.28 -13.62
N ALA A 17 -25.78 19.32 -14.11
CA ALA A 17 -24.59 18.79 -13.45
C ALA A 17 -23.37 19.72 -13.56
N ARG A 18 -23.54 21.00 -13.23
CA ARG A 18 -22.42 21.92 -13.00
C ARG A 18 -22.20 22.04 -11.50
N ALA A 19 -20.97 21.78 -11.06
CA ALA A 19 -20.60 21.98 -9.66
C ALA A 19 -20.68 23.47 -9.32
N ARG A 20 -21.31 23.80 -8.19
CA ARG A 20 -21.36 25.17 -7.63
C ARG A 20 -20.50 25.14 -6.37
N GLY A 21 -19.20 25.37 -6.53
CA GLY A 21 -18.23 25.28 -5.44
C GLY A 21 -16.80 25.57 -5.91
N GLU A 22 -15.85 25.48 -4.99
CA GLU A 22 -14.43 25.71 -5.28
C GLU A 22 -13.89 24.70 -6.31
N THR A 23 -12.93 25.16 -7.10
CA THR A 23 -12.24 24.32 -8.10
C THR A 23 -11.44 23.24 -7.39
N VAL A 24 -11.54 22.00 -7.86
CA VAL A 24 -10.70 20.90 -7.36
C VAL A 24 -9.23 21.20 -7.70
N PRO A 25 -8.34 21.34 -6.71
CA PRO A 25 -6.93 21.64 -6.96
C PRO A 25 -6.27 20.60 -7.87
N GLY A 26 -5.42 21.05 -8.79
CA GLY A 26 -4.62 20.17 -9.63
C GLY A 26 -4.12 20.86 -10.90
N LEU A 27 -3.44 20.08 -11.74
CA LEU A 27 -2.74 20.59 -12.92
C LEU A 27 -3.67 20.82 -14.12
N SER A 28 -4.85 20.21 -14.13
CA SER A 28 -5.83 20.30 -15.21
C SER A 28 -7.04 21.14 -14.79
N PRO A 29 -7.67 21.89 -15.71
CA PRO A 29 -8.99 22.47 -15.49
C PRO A 29 -10.09 21.42 -15.27
N ASN A 30 -9.86 20.16 -15.63
CA ASN A 30 -10.81 19.07 -15.43
C ASN A 30 -10.63 18.44 -14.03
N PRO A 31 -11.63 18.55 -13.13
CA PRO A 31 -11.54 18.00 -11.77
C PRO A 31 -11.41 16.47 -11.76
N ALA A 32 -12.02 15.76 -12.72
CA ALA A 32 -11.89 14.31 -12.82
C ALA A 32 -10.45 13.89 -13.16
N SER A 33 -9.81 14.62 -14.08
CA SER A 33 -8.40 14.41 -14.43
C SER A 33 -7.48 14.67 -13.24
N ASN A 34 -7.72 15.74 -12.47
CA ASN A 34 -6.94 16.05 -11.26
C ASN A 34 -6.99 14.91 -10.24
N LEU A 35 -8.18 14.34 -10.00
CA LEU A 35 -8.33 13.21 -9.08
C LEU A 35 -7.61 11.95 -9.57
N ILE A 36 -7.66 11.66 -10.87
CA ILE A 36 -6.94 10.51 -11.44
C ILE A 36 -5.43 10.70 -11.27
N MET A 37 -4.91 11.90 -11.58
CA MET A 37 -3.49 12.23 -11.42
C MET A 37 -3.06 12.12 -9.96
N ALA A 38 -3.82 12.70 -9.03
CA ALA A 38 -3.51 12.62 -7.60
C ALA A 38 -3.45 11.17 -7.11
N ASN A 39 -4.43 10.34 -7.49
CA ASN A 39 -4.44 8.92 -7.13
C ASN A 39 -3.25 8.16 -7.74
N ALA A 40 -2.90 8.44 -8.99
CA ALA A 40 -1.75 7.83 -9.64
C ALA A 40 -0.44 8.21 -8.93
N ILE A 41 -0.25 9.50 -8.61
CA ILE A 41 0.92 10.01 -7.88
C ILE A 41 1.04 9.32 -6.52
N VAL A 42 -0.03 9.29 -5.74
CA VAL A 42 -0.01 8.65 -4.41
C VAL A 42 0.35 7.18 -4.52
N ARG A 43 -0.23 6.45 -5.48
CA ARG A 43 0.01 5.01 -5.62
C ARG A 43 1.42 4.71 -6.10
N THR A 44 1.91 5.44 -7.11
CA THR A 44 3.27 5.27 -7.63
C THR A 44 4.30 5.70 -6.59
N GLY A 45 4.10 6.85 -5.96
CA GLY A 45 4.96 7.35 -4.89
C GLY A 45 5.05 6.39 -3.71
N SER A 46 3.92 5.78 -3.32
CA SER A 46 3.91 4.77 -2.23
C SER A 46 4.74 3.54 -2.58
N ILE A 47 4.69 3.06 -3.83
CA ILE A 47 5.47 1.89 -4.27
C ILE A 47 6.96 2.19 -4.23
N LEU A 48 7.37 3.36 -4.73
CA LEU A 48 8.77 3.79 -4.72
C LEU A 48 9.27 4.00 -3.29
N PHE A 49 8.46 4.67 -2.46
CA PHE A 49 8.79 4.89 -1.05
C PHE A 49 8.97 3.56 -0.29
N ARG A 50 8.06 2.60 -0.49
CA ARG A 50 8.18 1.26 0.09
C ARG A 50 9.51 0.61 -0.28
N ARG A 51 9.84 0.57 -1.57
CA ARG A 51 11.11 -0.02 -2.05
C ARG A 51 12.33 0.67 -1.45
N ALA A 52 12.29 1.99 -1.31
CA ALA A 52 13.37 2.76 -0.69
C ALA A 52 13.55 2.40 0.79
N VAL A 53 12.44 2.29 1.55
CA VAL A 53 12.47 1.89 2.96
C VAL A 53 12.99 0.46 3.12
N GLU A 54 12.48 -0.49 2.32
CA GLU A 54 12.91 -1.89 2.36
C GLU A 54 14.40 -2.03 2.01
N LYS A 55 14.86 -1.42 0.90
CA LYS A 55 16.28 -1.43 0.53
C LYS A 55 17.14 -0.83 1.65
N ARG A 56 16.70 0.26 2.28
CA ARG A 56 17.43 0.91 3.38
C ARG A 56 17.54 0.01 4.61
N MET A 57 16.47 -0.69 4.98
CA MET A 57 16.45 -1.62 6.11
C MET A 57 17.35 -2.84 5.88
N LEU A 58 17.38 -3.33 4.63
CA LEU A 58 18.14 -4.54 4.26
C LEU A 58 19.62 -4.25 4.00
N LYS A 59 19.96 -3.06 3.46
CA LYS A 59 21.32 -2.69 3.05
C LYS A 59 22.37 -2.90 4.16
N GLY A 60 22.03 -2.61 5.41
CA GLY A 60 22.96 -2.75 6.53
C GLY A 60 23.31 -4.21 6.89
N ARG A 61 22.40 -5.17 6.60
CA ARG A 61 22.58 -6.58 6.96
C ARG A 61 23.08 -7.43 5.79
N TYR A 62 22.62 -7.15 4.57
CA TYR A 62 22.87 -8.00 3.40
C TYR A 62 23.79 -7.35 2.35
N GLY A 63 24.17 -6.09 2.51
CA GLY A 63 24.87 -5.33 1.47
C GLY A 63 23.92 -4.70 0.45
N GLU A 64 24.45 -3.81 -0.38
CA GLU A 64 23.63 -3.00 -1.29
C GLU A 64 23.02 -3.81 -2.43
N ASP A 65 23.82 -4.64 -3.09
CA ASP A 65 23.40 -5.41 -4.26
C ASP A 65 22.38 -6.47 -3.87
N THR A 66 22.65 -7.26 -2.82
CA THR A 66 21.70 -8.26 -2.31
C THR A 66 20.40 -7.60 -1.81
N ALA A 67 20.48 -6.47 -1.11
CA ALA A 67 19.27 -5.74 -0.70
C ALA A 67 18.45 -5.26 -1.90
N GLN A 68 19.10 -4.90 -3.00
CA GLN A 68 18.42 -4.50 -4.22
C GLN A 68 17.72 -5.70 -4.88
N SER A 69 18.42 -6.83 -5.07
CA SER A 69 17.82 -8.06 -5.61
C SER A 69 16.61 -8.51 -4.79
N ILE A 70 16.71 -8.50 -3.45
CA ILE A 70 15.57 -8.84 -2.56
C ILE A 70 14.33 -7.98 -2.84
N VAL A 71 14.50 -6.67 -3.02
CA VAL A 71 13.40 -5.72 -3.21
C VAL A 71 12.82 -5.81 -4.63
N GLU A 72 13.67 -6.08 -5.62
CA GLU A 72 13.29 -6.23 -7.02
C GLU A 72 12.51 -7.53 -7.25
N ASN A 73 12.97 -8.63 -6.64
CA ASN A 73 12.42 -9.97 -6.79
C ASN A 73 11.23 -10.23 -5.85
N GLN A 74 10.79 -9.20 -5.12
CA GLN A 74 9.65 -9.34 -4.23
C GLN A 74 8.36 -9.60 -5.03
N GLY A 75 7.94 -10.86 -5.03
CA GLY A 75 6.81 -11.35 -5.84
C GLY A 75 5.51 -10.54 -5.69
N MET A 76 4.73 -10.50 -6.78
CA MET A 76 3.44 -9.81 -6.82
C MET A 76 2.48 -10.28 -5.72
N GLY A 77 2.53 -11.56 -5.33
CA GLY A 77 1.71 -12.13 -4.26
C GLY A 77 1.95 -11.46 -2.90
N THR A 78 3.21 -11.25 -2.50
CA THR A 78 3.54 -10.57 -1.23
C THR A 78 3.07 -9.11 -1.25
N THR A 79 3.23 -8.43 -2.39
CA THR A 79 2.76 -7.04 -2.55
C THR A 79 1.23 -6.95 -2.45
N LEU A 80 0.51 -7.88 -3.07
CA LEU A 80 -0.96 -7.93 -3.01
C LEU A 80 -1.47 -8.25 -1.61
N ALA A 81 -0.85 -9.21 -0.91
CA ALA A 81 -1.18 -9.54 0.47
C ALA A 81 -0.97 -8.32 1.40
N GLY A 82 0.16 -7.62 1.24
CA GLY A 82 0.44 -6.38 1.97
C GLY A 82 -0.61 -5.29 1.71
N MET A 83 -1.02 -5.09 0.45
CA MET A 83 -2.10 -4.15 0.12
C MET A 83 -3.45 -4.55 0.72
N ALA A 84 -3.79 -5.84 0.70
CA ALA A 84 -5.04 -6.34 1.27
C ALA A 84 -5.09 -6.09 2.79
N LEU A 85 -4.02 -6.45 3.51
CA LEU A 85 -3.88 -6.17 4.94
C LEU A 85 -3.97 -4.67 5.24
N SER A 86 -3.27 -3.85 4.45
CA SER A 86 -3.29 -2.39 4.61
C SER A 86 -4.69 -1.82 4.41
N ARG A 87 -5.45 -2.32 3.43
CA ARG A 87 -6.85 -1.91 3.24
C ARG A 87 -7.75 -2.34 4.39
N ILE A 88 -7.58 -3.53 4.93
CA ILE A 88 -8.37 -3.99 6.09
C ILE A 88 -8.07 -3.08 7.29
N ALA A 89 -6.79 -2.78 7.53
CA ALA A 89 -6.38 -1.87 8.60
C ALA A 89 -6.94 -0.45 8.40
N ALA A 90 -6.90 0.08 7.17
CA ALA A 90 -7.31 1.46 6.89
C ALA A 90 -8.85 1.67 6.79
N ARG A 91 -9.64 0.62 6.54
CA ARG A 91 -11.09 0.76 6.35
C ARG A 91 -11.86 0.97 7.65
N SER A 92 -11.32 0.60 8.81
CA SER A 92 -11.98 0.79 10.10
C SER A 92 -11.02 0.76 11.28
N SER A 93 -11.43 1.37 12.40
CA SER A 93 -10.70 1.30 13.68
C SER A 93 -10.57 -0.14 14.18
N THR A 94 -11.62 -0.95 14.06
CA THR A 94 -11.59 -2.37 14.43
C THR A 94 -10.60 -3.17 13.59
N GLY A 95 -10.54 -2.93 12.27
CA GLY A 95 -9.58 -3.57 11.38
C GLY A 95 -8.14 -3.25 11.74
N ALA A 96 -7.87 -1.99 12.07
CA ALA A 96 -6.55 -1.56 12.56
C ALA A 96 -6.15 -2.27 13.87
N VAL A 97 -7.08 -2.38 14.84
CA VAL A 97 -6.82 -3.08 16.11
C VAL A 97 -6.49 -4.55 15.88
N VAL A 98 -7.25 -5.25 15.03
CA VAL A 98 -7.02 -6.67 14.73
C VAL A 98 -5.65 -6.87 14.06
N VAL A 99 -5.35 -6.11 13.00
CA VAL A 99 -4.07 -6.21 12.28
C VAL A 99 -2.91 -5.86 13.20
N GLY A 100 -3.02 -4.75 13.95
CA GLY A 100 -1.98 -4.32 14.89
C GLY A 100 -1.74 -5.34 16.00
N THR A 101 -2.80 -5.90 16.59
CA THR A 101 -2.69 -6.93 17.63
C THR A 101 -2.05 -8.21 17.07
N GLY A 102 -2.41 -8.62 15.86
CA GLY A 102 -1.78 -9.75 15.18
C GLY A 102 -0.28 -9.55 14.95
N MET A 103 0.14 -8.34 14.54
CA MET A 103 1.56 -8.00 14.38
C MET A 103 2.32 -8.01 15.71
N LEU A 104 1.74 -7.46 16.78
CA LEU A 104 2.34 -7.49 18.11
C LEU A 104 2.48 -8.92 18.65
N ALA A 105 1.41 -9.72 18.53
CA ALA A 105 1.44 -11.13 18.93
C ALA A 105 2.52 -11.92 18.17
N LYS A 106 2.61 -11.73 16.85
CA LYS A 106 3.67 -12.32 16.03
C LYS A 106 5.07 -11.88 16.48
N THR A 107 5.26 -10.60 16.76
CA THR A 107 6.54 -10.06 17.24
C THR A 107 6.96 -10.72 18.56
N LEU A 108 6.03 -10.86 19.51
CA LEU A 108 6.30 -11.53 20.80
C LEU A 108 6.60 -13.02 20.61
N TYR A 109 5.92 -13.68 19.68
CA TYR A 109 6.18 -15.08 19.34
C TYR A 109 7.58 -15.25 18.73
N ASP A 110 7.92 -14.45 17.71
CA ASP A 110 9.21 -14.51 17.04
C ASP A 110 10.36 -14.17 17.99
N ARG A 111 10.14 -13.25 18.95
CA ARG A 111 11.12 -12.93 20.00
C ARG A 111 11.47 -14.13 20.88
N ARG A 112 10.51 -15.01 21.17
CA ARG A 112 10.76 -16.24 21.95
C ARG A 112 11.62 -17.26 21.17
N GLN A 113 11.54 -17.22 19.84
CA GLN A 113 12.27 -18.12 18.94
C GLN A 113 13.28 -17.36 18.08
N SER A 114 13.91 -16.33 18.65
CA SER A 114 14.64 -15.30 17.89
C SER A 114 15.69 -15.87 16.94
N LYS A 115 16.49 -16.84 17.37
CA LYS A 115 17.51 -17.49 16.51
C LYS A 115 16.88 -18.22 15.32
N LYS A 116 15.81 -18.98 15.56
CA LYS A 116 15.10 -19.73 14.51
C LYS A 116 14.36 -18.79 13.56
N ALA A 117 13.73 -17.76 14.10
CA ALA A 117 13.03 -16.74 13.32
C ALA A 117 14.00 -15.94 12.44
N GLN A 118 15.18 -15.58 12.97
CA GLN A 118 16.24 -14.91 12.20
C GLN A 118 16.78 -15.81 11.09
N ALA A 119 17.17 -17.05 11.40
CA ALA A 119 17.69 -17.97 10.39
C ALA A 119 16.67 -18.23 9.26
N LYS A 120 15.39 -18.39 9.62
CA LYS A 120 14.31 -18.54 8.64
C LYS A 120 14.14 -17.28 7.78
N GLY A 121 14.11 -16.10 8.40
CA GLY A 121 13.97 -14.82 7.68
C GLY A 121 15.14 -14.52 6.78
N ASP A 122 16.37 -14.79 7.23
CA ASP A 122 17.58 -14.65 6.42
C ASP A 122 17.53 -15.59 5.20
N ALA A 123 17.14 -16.86 5.40
CA ALA A 123 16.99 -17.81 4.30
C ALA A 123 15.95 -17.37 3.27
N GLU A 124 14.75 -16.96 3.71
CA GLU A 124 13.68 -16.48 2.81
C GLU A 124 14.08 -15.23 2.02
N LEU A 125 14.87 -14.33 2.62
CA LEU A 125 15.34 -13.13 1.93
C LEU A 125 16.44 -13.45 0.92
N LEU A 126 17.40 -14.30 1.29
CA LEU A 126 18.47 -14.72 0.38
C LEU A 126 17.93 -15.56 -0.80
N GLU A 127 16.92 -16.39 -0.55
CA GLU A 127 16.22 -17.14 -1.61
C GLU A 127 15.59 -16.19 -2.62
N LYS A 128 14.87 -15.16 -2.16
CA LYS A 128 14.33 -14.12 -3.06
C LYS A 128 15.41 -13.37 -3.81
N ALA A 129 16.54 -13.09 -3.18
CA ALA A 129 17.66 -12.45 -3.85
C ALA A 129 18.21 -13.28 -5.02
N ALA A 130 18.03 -14.62 -4.96
CA ALA A 130 18.49 -15.57 -5.95
C ALA A 130 17.42 -15.97 -6.99
N GLU A 131 16.16 -15.56 -6.81
CA GLU A 131 15.12 -15.70 -7.83
C GLU A 131 15.36 -14.65 -8.93
N ASP A 132 15.72 -15.05 -10.15
CA ASP A 132 15.92 -14.15 -11.31
C ASP A 132 14.60 -13.57 -11.88
#